data_AF-D6U4X3-F1
#
_entry.id   AF-D6U4X3-F1
#
_cell.length_a   1.000
_cell.length_b   1.000
_cell.length_c   1.000
_cell.angle_alpha   90.00
_cell.angle_beta   90.00
_cell.angle_gamma   90.00
#
_symmetry.space_group_name_H-M   'P 1'
#
loop_
_entity.id
_entity.type
_entity.pdbx_description
1 polymer ?
#
loop_
_entity_poly.entity_id
_entity_poly.type
_entity_poly.pdbx_seq_one_letter_code
_entity_poly.pdbx_strand_id
1 'polypeptide(L)'
;MLKTVRILHWISNIAGAIALVLGLLHWFANISFLDAHMLFGLTVALAMLALSIILLFTRGMRIAGALGIIYALIIPTFGMNQFTLLIGDLHWLVRVAHLLVSAGAMGFVGIMSARYLKLKQTERREAPQVSVHEAVG
;
A
#
# COMPACT_ATOMS: atom_id res chain seq x y z
N MET A 1 6.64 7.52 -14.37
CA MET A 1 6.04 6.53 -13.45
C MET A 1 7.01 5.97 -12.40
N LEU A 2 8.29 5.70 -12.72
CA LEU A 2 9.24 5.12 -11.74
C LEU A 2 9.40 5.95 -10.45
N LYS A 3 9.57 7.27 -10.58
CA LYS A 3 9.65 8.20 -9.44
C LYS A 3 8.35 8.17 -8.62
N THR A 4 7.20 8.19 -9.29
CA THR A 4 5.87 8.12 -8.66
C THR A 4 5.71 6.88 -7.80
N VAL A 5 6.04 5.68 -8.33
CA VAL A 5 5.94 4.43 -7.56
C VAL A 5 6.84 4.45 -6.32
N ARG A 6 8.06 5.01 -6.41
CA ARG A 6 8.94 5.18 -5.25
C ARG A 6 8.36 6.12 -4.20
N ILE A 7 7.78 7.25 -4.63
CA ILE A 7 7.14 8.21 -3.73
C ILE A 7 5.95 7.55 -3.03
N LEU A 8 5.08 6.86 -3.78
CA LEU A 8 3.94 6.14 -3.22
C LEU A 8 4.37 5.08 -2.20
N HIS A 9 5.43 4.32 -2.51
CA HIS A 9 5.99 3.35 -1.58
C HIS A 9 6.44 3.98 -0.26
N TRP A 10 7.22 5.07 -0.31
CA TRP A 10 7.69 5.75 0.90
C TRP A 10 6.56 6.37 1.72
N ILE A 11 5.64 7.09 1.06
CA ILE A 11 4.47 7.69 1.71
C ILE A 11 3.67 6.60 2.43
N SER A 12 3.37 5.49 1.75
CA SER A 12 2.57 4.40 2.32
C SER A 12 3.26 3.78 3.54
N ASN A 13 4.57 3.55 3.48
CA ASN A 13 5.29 2.93 4.60
C ASN A 13 5.39 3.84 5.82
N ILE A 14 5.69 5.12 5.62
CA ILE A 14 5.77 6.09 6.72
C ILE A 14 4.39 6.30 7.34
N ALA A 15 3.37 6.57 6.52
CA ALA A 15 2.01 6.73 6.99
C ALA A 15 1.49 5.47 7.69
N GLY A 16 1.76 4.29 7.13
CA GLY A 16 1.36 3.01 7.72
C GLY A 16 2.05 2.73 9.05
N ALA A 17 3.34 3.02 9.18
CA ALA A 17 4.06 2.88 10.44
C ALA A 17 3.49 3.81 11.53
N ILE A 18 3.19 5.07 11.18
CA ILE A 18 2.56 6.01 12.11
C ILE A 18 1.16 5.52 12.49
N ALA A 19 0.32 5.14 11.52
CA ALA A 19 -1.02 4.63 11.79
C ALA A 19 -1.01 3.39 12.69
N LEU A 20 -0.06 2.47 12.47
CA LEU A 20 0.12 1.26 13.28
C LEU A 20 0.45 1.62 14.73
N VAL A 21 1.41 2.53 14.95
CA VAL A 21 1.78 2.98 16.30
C VAL A 21 0.58 3.64 16.98
N LEU A 22 -0.12 4.55 16.30
CA LEU A 22 -1.30 5.21 16.87
C LEU A 22 -2.42 4.22 17.21
N GLY A 23 -2.63 3.18 16.37
CA GLY A 23 -3.61 2.12 16.62
C GLY A 23 -3.24 1.26 17.83
N LEU A 24 -1.96 0.92 17.99
CA LEU A 24 -1.47 0.16 19.14
C LEU A 24 -1.55 0.98 20.44
N LEU A 25 -1.24 2.28 20.40
CA LEU A 25 -1.42 3.19 21.54
C LEU A 25 -2.89 3.26 21.97
N HIS A 26 -3.81 3.36 21.00
CA HIS A 26 -5.24 3.34 21.28
C HIS A 26 -5.68 2.01 21.91
N TRP A 27 -5.19 0.88 21.38
CA TRP A 27 -5.61 -0.44 21.85
C TRP A 27 -5.02 -0.81 23.22
N PHE A 28 -3.71 -0.64 23.44
CA PHE A 28 -3.03 -1.14 24.64
C PHE A 28 -2.83 -0.08 25.73
N ALA A 29 -2.63 1.18 25.35
CA ALA A 29 -2.34 2.25 26.31
C ALA A 29 -3.57 3.15 26.59
N ASN A 30 -4.69 2.92 25.90
CA ASN A 30 -5.90 3.75 25.98
C ASN A 30 -5.62 5.25 25.68
N ILE A 31 -4.57 5.53 24.90
CA ILE A 31 -4.19 6.87 24.44
C ILE A 31 -4.74 7.04 23.03
N SER A 32 -5.70 7.96 22.84
CA SER A 32 -6.43 8.07 21.58
C SER A 32 -6.02 9.28 20.75
N PHE A 33 -5.52 9.01 19.55
CA PHE A 33 -5.30 9.99 18.47
C PHE A 33 -6.09 9.56 17.24
N LEU A 34 -7.40 9.36 17.41
CA LEU A 34 -8.25 8.71 16.40
C LEU A 34 -8.24 9.44 15.06
N ASP A 35 -8.36 10.77 15.05
CA ASP A 35 -8.36 11.57 13.81
C ASP A 35 -7.04 11.45 13.06
N ALA A 36 -5.91 11.48 13.78
CA ALA A 36 -4.60 11.28 13.17
C ALA A 36 -4.44 9.86 12.63
N HIS A 37 -4.87 8.84 13.38
CA HIS A 37 -4.85 7.45 12.92
C HIS A 37 -5.66 7.27 11.63
N MET A 38 -6.87 7.83 11.57
CA MET A 38 -7.72 7.81 10.38
C MET A 38 -7.08 8.54 9.19
N LEU A 39 -6.47 9.71 9.42
CA LEU A 39 -5.77 10.47 8.38
C LEU A 39 -4.62 9.67 7.76
N PHE A 40 -3.78 9.07 8.60
CA PHE A 40 -2.66 8.25 8.11
C PHE A 40 -3.15 6.95 7.47
N GLY A 41 -4.18 6.31 8.02
CA GLY A 41 -4.81 5.14 7.41
C GLY A 41 -5.40 5.44 6.02
N LEU A 42 -6.11 6.57 5.87
CA LEU A 42 -6.63 7.02 4.59
C LEU A 42 -5.50 7.35 3.60
N THR A 43 -4.41 7.95 4.09
CA THR A 43 -3.22 8.22 3.26
C THR A 43 -2.63 6.92 2.69
N VAL A 44 -2.54 5.86 3.50
CA VAL A 44 -2.12 4.52 3.03
C VAL A 44 -3.09 3.98 1.98
N ALA A 45 -4.39 4.04 2.23
CA ALA A 45 -5.41 3.55 1.30
C ALA A 45 -5.35 4.28 -0.06
N LEU A 46 -5.21 5.61 -0.05
CA LEU A 46 -5.10 6.40 -1.27
C LEU A 46 -3.79 6.15 -2.02
N ALA A 47 -2.67 6.03 -1.32
CA ALA A 47 -1.39 5.73 -1.95
C ALA A 47 -1.39 4.32 -2.57
N MET A 48 -2.00 3.35 -1.88
CA MET A 48 -2.22 2.00 -2.40
C MET A 48 -3.16 2.00 -3.61
N LEU A 49 -4.25 2.77 -3.57
CA LEU A 49 -5.17 2.92 -4.71
C LEU A 49 -4.44 3.48 -5.93
N ALA A 50 -3.69 4.57 -5.77
CA ALA A 50 -2.91 5.18 -6.84
C ALA A 50 -1.88 4.21 -7.43
N LEU A 51 -1.15 3.48 -6.58
CA LEU A 51 -0.23 2.45 -7.02
C LEU A 51 -0.96 1.36 -7.81
N SER A 52 -2.10 0.89 -7.30
CA SER A 52 -2.89 -0.18 -7.92
C SER A 52 -3.46 0.22 -9.28
N ILE A 53 -3.84 1.48 -9.47
CA ILE A 53 -4.21 2.04 -10.77
C ILE A 53 -3.04 1.99 -11.75
N ILE A 54 -1.83 2.38 -11.33
CA ILE A 54 -0.63 2.27 -12.17
C ILE A 54 -0.38 0.80 -12.58
N LEU A 55 -0.53 -0.13 -11.64
CA LEU A 55 -0.35 -1.56 -11.88
C LEU A 55 -1.40 -2.13 -12.83
N LEU A 56 -2.65 -1.66 -12.75
CA LEU A 56 -3.74 -2.06 -13.62
C LEU A 56 -3.42 -1.81 -15.10
N PHE A 57 -2.70 -0.72 -15.38
CA PHE A 57 -2.25 -0.37 -16.74
C PHE A 57 -0.85 -0.90 -17.09
N THR A 58 -0.19 -1.62 -16.18
CA THR A 58 1.14 -2.19 -16.42
C THR A 58 1.04 -3.64 -16.89
N ARG A 59 1.61 -3.95 -18.07
CA ARG A 59 1.64 -5.31 -18.63
C ARG A 59 2.34 -6.26 -17.63
N GLY A 60 1.75 -7.42 -17.36
CA GLY A 60 2.25 -8.39 -16.38
C GLY A 60 1.88 -8.10 -14.91
N MET A 61 1.19 -6.99 -14.62
CA MET A 61 0.78 -6.63 -13.25
C MET A 61 -0.72 -6.35 -13.09
N ARG A 62 -1.51 -6.46 -14.16
CA ARG A 62 -2.93 -6.05 -14.18
C ARG A 62 -3.79 -6.69 -13.07
N ILE A 63 -3.61 -7.99 -12.85
CA ILE A 63 -4.34 -8.74 -11.80
C ILE A 63 -4.01 -8.18 -10.42
N ALA A 64 -2.74 -7.90 -10.15
CA ALA A 64 -2.33 -7.30 -8.88
C ALA A 64 -2.88 -5.87 -8.72
N GLY A 65 -2.97 -5.11 -9.81
CA GLY A 65 -3.65 -3.81 -9.82
C GLY A 65 -5.13 -3.92 -9.45
N ALA A 66 -5.87 -4.86 -10.05
CA ALA A 66 -7.28 -5.09 -9.74
C ALA A 66 -7.50 -5.50 -8.27
N LEU A 67 -6.71 -6.47 -7.77
CA LEU A 67 -6.77 -6.90 -6.37
C LEU A 67 -6.40 -5.75 -5.42
N GLY A 68 -5.41 -4.93 -5.79
CA GLY A 68 -5.00 -3.77 -5.01
C GLY A 68 -6.08 -2.70 -4.91
N ILE A 69 -6.86 -2.47 -5.96
CA ILE A 69 -8.00 -1.54 -5.92
C ILE A 69 -9.06 -2.04 -4.93
N ILE A 70 -9.45 -3.32 -5.03
CA ILE A 70 -10.43 -3.91 -4.11
C ILE A 70 -9.95 -3.78 -2.67
N TYR A 71 -8.68 -4.13 -2.42
CA TYR A 71 -8.11 -4.10 -1.08
C TYR A 71 -7.99 -2.66 -0.54
N ALA A 72 -7.63 -1.68 -1.37
CA ALA A 72 -7.59 -0.27 -0.98
C ALA A 72 -8.95 0.28 -0.54
N LEU A 73 -10.06 -0.27 -1.04
CA LEU A 73 -11.42 0.08 -0.60
C LEU A 73 -11.83 -0.66 0.67
N ILE A 74 -11.41 -1.92 0.83
CA ILE A 74 -11.70 -2.71 2.04
C ILE A 74 -11.15 -2.03 3.30
N ILE A 75 -9.94 -1.46 3.25
CA ILE A 75 -9.28 -0.86 4.42
C ILE A 75 -10.15 0.23 5.10
N PRO A 76 -10.53 1.32 4.42
CA PRO A 76 -11.34 2.38 5.06
C PRO A 76 -12.74 1.88 5.42
N THR A 77 -13.37 1.06 4.58
CA THR A 77 -14.71 0.52 4.88
C THR A 77 -14.69 -0.37 6.12
N PHE A 78 -13.68 -1.22 6.28
CA PHE A 78 -13.53 -2.07 7.46
C PHE A 78 -13.15 -1.25 8.70
N GLY A 79 -12.23 -0.29 8.58
CA GLY A 79 -11.80 0.56 9.68
C GLY A 79 -12.92 1.44 10.26
N MET A 80 -13.77 2.03 9.42
CA MET A 80 -14.91 2.83 9.88
C MET A 80 -15.97 1.96 10.58
N ASN A 81 -16.20 0.75 10.07
CA ASN A 81 -17.19 -0.16 10.62
C ASN A 81 -16.68 -0.96 11.83
N GLN A 82 -15.39 -0.92 12.15
CA GLN A 82 -14.83 -1.70 13.27
C GLN A 82 -15.59 -1.47 14.58
N PHE A 83 -16.02 -0.24 14.86
CA PHE A 83 -16.67 0.13 16.13
C PHE A 83 -18.08 -0.46 16.30
N THR A 84 -18.70 -0.93 15.21
CA THR A 84 -20.05 -1.51 15.23
C THR A 84 -20.06 -3.04 15.17
N LEU A 85 -18.89 -3.66 14.97
CA LEU A 85 -18.74 -5.10 14.81
C LEU A 85 -18.37 -5.77 16.14
N LEU A 86 -19.07 -6.87 16.46
CA LEU A 86 -18.80 -7.77 17.59
C LEU A 86 -18.51 -7.03 18.91
N ILE A 87 -19.35 -6.06 19.26
CA ILE A 87 -19.22 -5.26 20.49
C ILE A 87 -19.25 -6.17 21.73
N GLY A 88 -18.38 -5.90 22.71
CA GLY A 88 -18.25 -6.68 23.95
C GLY A 88 -17.01 -7.57 23.95
N ASP A 89 -17.10 -8.75 24.56
CA ASP A 89 -15.95 -9.63 24.85
C ASP A 89 -15.25 -10.16 23.61
N LEU A 90 -15.92 -10.17 22.45
CA LEU A 90 -15.34 -10.64 21.18
C LEU A 90 -14.75 -9.52 20.32
N HIS A 91 -14.85 -8.26 20.76
CA HIS A 91 -14.45 -7.10 19.96
C HIS A 91 -12.94 -7.08 19.66
N TRP A 92 -12.12 -7.74 20.49
CA TRP A 92 -10.69 -7.89 20.23
C TRP A 92 -10.40 -8.64 18.91
N LEU A 93 -11.28 -9.54 18.46
CA LEU A 93 -11.14 -10.23 17.17
C LEU A 93 -11.20 -9.23 16.01
N VAL A 94 -12.09 -8.24 16.10
CA VAL A 94 -12.21 -7.16 15.10
C VAL A 94 -10.95 -6.31 15.10
N ARG A 95 -10.40 -5.98 16.28
CA ARG A 95 -9.14 -5.22 16.40
C ARG A 95 -7.95 -5.98 15.80
N VAL A 96 -7.84 -7.28 16.06
CA VAL A 96 -6.81 -8.14 15.45
C VAL A 96 -6.99 -8.20 13.94
N ALA A 97 -8.22 -8.42 13.46
CA ALA A 97 -8.50 -8.43 12.03
C ALA A 97 -8.13 -7.08 11.38
N HIS A 98 -8.41 -5.95 12.03
CA HIS A 98 -8.09 -4.62 11.52
C HIS A 98 -6.59 -4.39 11.39
N LEU A 99 -5.84 -4.83 12.41
CA LEU A 99 -4.39 -4.82 12.38
C LEU A 99 -3.85 -5.69 11.24
N LEU A 100 -4.33 -6.92 11.08
CA LEU A 100 -3.86 -7.85 10.04
C LEU A 100 -4.20 -7.37 8.62
N VAL A 101 -5.41 -6.86 8.40
CA VAL A 101 -5.84 -6.25 7.13
C VAL A 101 -4.95 -5.06 6.78
N SER A 102 -4.66 -4.20 7.75
CA SER A 102 -3.82 -3.01 7.51
C SER A 102 -2.34 -3.37 7.31
N ALA A 103 -1.80 -4.30 8.09
CA ALA A 103 -0.44 -4.81 7.92
C ALA A 103 -0.27 -5.54 6.57
N GLY A 104 -1.28 -6.31 6.17
CA GLY A 104 -1.33 -6.95 4.86
C GLY A 104 -1.30 -5.95 3.71
N ALA A 105 -2.00 -4.82 3.84
CA ALA A 105 -1.96 -3.73 2.87
C ALA A 105 -0.55 -3.12 2.73
N MET A 106 0.13 -2.86 3.85
CA MET A 106 1.52 -2.37 3.83
C MET A 106 2.46 -3.35 3.12
N GLY A 107 2.36 -4.65 3.45
CA GLY A 107 3.13 -5.70 2.79
C GLY A 107 2.84 -5.76 1.29
N PHE A 108 1.57 -5.64 0.90
CA PHE A 108 1.15 -5.65 -0.50
C PHE A 108 1.74 -4.48 -1.29
N VAL A 109 1.69 -3.25 -0.74
CA VAL A 109 2.33 -2.06 -1.35
C VAL A 109 3.83 -2.28 -1.53
N GLY A 110 4.50 -2.86 -0.52
CA GLY A 110 5.94 -3.19 -0.58
C GLY A 110 6.27 -4.15 -1.72
N ILE A 111 5.61 -5.31 -1.75
CA ILE A 111 5.83 -6.35 -2.76
C ILE A 111 5.53 -5.80 -4.16
N MET A 112 4.42 -5.08 -4.34
CA MET A 112 4.01 -4.56 -5.64
C MET A 112 4.94 -3.47 -6.16
N SER A 113 5.39 -2.57 -5.29
CA SER A 113 6.37 -1.54 -5.64
C SER A 113 7.69 -2.17 -6.08
N ALA A 114 8.19 -3.16 -5.34
CA ALA A 114 9.43 -3.87 -5.68
C ALA A 114 9.33 -4.60 -7.03
N ARG A 115 8.22 -5.32 -7.26
CA ARG A 115 7.97 -6.00 -8.54
C ARG A 115 7.92 -5.04 -9.71
N TYR A 116 7.23 -3.90 -9.57
CA TYR A 116 7.17 -2.87 -10.62
C TYR A 116 8.57 -2.34 -10.96
N LEU A 117 9.38 -2.01 -9.95
CA LEU A 117 10.72 -1.48 -10.16
C LEU A 117 11.65 -2.50 -10.85
N LYS A 118 11.56 -3.77 -10.47
CA LYS A 118 12.33 -4.86 -11.11
C LYS A 118 11.95 -5.02 -12.58
N LEU A 119 10.66 -5.03 -12.90
CA LEU A 119 10.17 -5.13 -14.29
C LEU A 119 10.72 -3.99 -15.17
N LYS A 120 10.68 -2.75 -14.68
CA LYS A 120 11.21 -1.60 -15.43
C LYS A 120 12.72 -1.59 -15.57
N GLN A 121 13.47 -2.19 -14.63
CA GLN A 121 14.91 -2.38 -14.78
C GLN A 121 15.25 -3.40 -15.87
N THR A 122 14.50 -4.51 -15.94
CA THR A 122 14.67 -5.52 -16.98
C THR A 122 14.38 -4.95 -18.37
N GLU A 123 13.24 -4.27 -18.55
CA GLU A 123 12.89 -3.60 -19.83
C GLU A 123 14.00 -2.62 -20.29
N ARG A 124 14.62 -1.88 -19.37
CA ARG A 124 15.70 -0.94 -19.70
C ARG A 124 17.01 -1.65 -20.10
N ARG A 125 17.28 -2.84 -19.57
CA ARG A 125 18.47 -3.63 -19.90
C ARG A 125 18.34 -4.34 -21.25
N GLU A 126 17.13 -4.76 -21.60
CA GLU A 126 16.82 -5.47 -22.85
C GLU A 126 16.59 -4.53 -24.04
N ALA A 127 16.31 -3.23 -23.80
CA ALA A 127 16.30 -2.23 -24.86
C ALA A 127 17.69 -2.17 -25.53
N PRO A 128 17.81 -2.40 -26.85
CA PRO A 128 19.10 -2.49 -27.52
C PRO A 128 19.96 -1.24 -27.27
N GLN A 129 21.23 -1.45 -26.88
CA GLN A 129 22.30 -0.47 -27.06
C GLN A 129 22.60 -0.32 -28.56
N VAL A 130 21.62 0.12 -29.36
CA VAL A 130 21.86 0.48 -30.75
C VAL A 130 22.27 1.96 -30.76
N SER A 131 23.40 2.22 -31.40
CA SER A 131 24.05 3.52 -31.66
C SER A 131 24.93 4.12 -30.55
N VAL A 132 26.15 3.59 -30.40
CA VAL A 132 27.35 4.46 -30.26
C VAL A 132 28.54 3.97 -31.12
N HIS A 133 28.58 2.70 -31.54
CA HIS A 133 29.75 2.15 -32.25
C HIS A 133 29.74 2.18 -33.80
N GLU A 134 28.71 2.71 -34.47
CA GLU A 134 28.64 2.75 -35.95
C GLU A 134 28.91 4.14 -36.57
N ALA A 135 29.40 5.13 -35.81
CA ALA A 135 29.67 6.48 -36.32
C ALA A 135 31.17 6.81 -36.51
N VAL A 136 32.04 5.81 -36.61
CA VAL A 136 33.49 5.99 -36.87
C VAL A 136 33.99 4.95 -37.90
N GLY A 137 33.32 4.87 -39.06
CA GLY A 137 33.74 4.09 -40.22
C GLY A 137 33.67 4.92 -41.48
#